data_AF-A0A519S666-F1
#
_entry.id   AF-A0A519S666-F1
#
_cell.length_a   1.000
_cell.length_b   1.000
_cell.length_c   1.000
_cell.angle_alpha   90.00
_cell.angle_beta   90.00
_cell.angle_gamma   90.00
#
_symmetry.space_group_name_H-M   'P 1'
#
loop_
_entity.id
_entity.type
_entity.pdbx_description
1 polymer ?
#
loop_
_entity_poly.entity_id
_entity_poly.type
_entity_poly.pdbx_seq_one_letter_code
_entity_poly.pdbx_strand_id
1 'polypeptide(L)'
;VLNHYLPAIESSDILSDLKLEKYKYFVVSSHREENISSERNFRSLMESLNLIAAKFGYPIIVSTHPRTRNMITAKQIEMRPEVQFLKPMGFNDYNALQMNSYAVLSDSGTISEESSILNFPALNIRDAHERPEAMEEASVMMVGMNPERILQGLTQLQYQKRGEERNFRQVADYSMPNVSDKMVKIIISYVDYIKRVVWSESN
;
A
#
# COMPACT_ATOMS: atom_id res chain seq x y z
N VAL A 1 -4.90 9.43 11.63
CA VAL A 1 -3.44 9.17 11.77
C VAL A 1 -2.66 9.84 10.66
N LEU A 2 -2.88 9.47 9.38
CA LEU A 2 -2.16 10.06 8.23
C LEU A 2 -2.18 11.61 8.25
N ASN A 3 -3.36 12.22 8.36
CA ASN A 3 -3.47 13.69 8.42
C ASN A 3 -2.73 14.33 9.61
N HIS A 4 -2.64 13.64 10.75
CA HIS A 4 -1.95 14.15 11.93
C HIS A 4 -0.42 14.16 11.73
N TYR A 5 0.10 13.12 11.08
CA TYR A 5 1.53 12.98 10.82
C TYR A 5 1.95 13.53 9.45
N LEU A 6 1.02 14.09 8.65
CA LEU A 6 1.31 14.60 7.31
C LEU A 6 2.49 15.58 7.28
N PRO A 7 2.63 16.57 8.20
CA PRO A 7 3.80 17.43 8.22
C PRO A 7 5.13 16.68 8.41
N ALA A 8 5.14 15.63 9.24
CA ALA A 8 6.33 14.80 9.47
C ALA A 8 6.62 13.84 8.32
N ILE A 9 5.58 13.41 7.59
CA ILE A 9 5.71 12.62 6.35
C ILE A 9 6.34 13.50 5.26
N GLU A 10 5.83 14.71 5.08
CA GLU A 10 6.31 15.65 4.06
C GLU A 10 7.74 16.14 4.32
N SER A 11 8.15 16.20 5.59
CA SER A 11 9.50 16.59 6.01
C SER A 11 10.51 15.43 6.08
N SER A 12 10.15 14.21 5.65
CA SER A 12 11.07 13.06 5.68
C SER A 12 12.20 13.20 4.65
N ASP A 13 13.43 12.93 5.10
CA ASP A 13 14.64 12.96 4.26
C ASP A 13 14.89 11.65 3.49
N ILE A 14 13.99 10.66 3.59
CA ILE A 14 14.20 9.31 3.05
C ILE A 14 14.52 9.26 1.56
N LEU A 15 13.99 10.18 0.75
CA LEU A 15 14.33 10.27 -0.67
C LEU A 15 15.80 10.65 -0.87
N SER A 16 16.30 11.59 -0.07
CA SER A 16 17.70 12.02 -0.10
C SER A 16 18.62 10.90 0.37
N ASP A 17 18.26 10.21 1.46
CA ASP A 17 19.03 9.10 2.03
C ASP A 17 19.17 7.94 1.04
N LEU A 18 18.09 7.63 0.31
CA LEU A 18 18.07 6.58 -0.71
C LEU A 18 18.48 7.08 -2.10
N LYS A 19 18.79 8.37 -2.27
CA LYS A 19 19.15 9.02 -3.53
C LYS A 19 18.10 8.81 -4.63
N LEU A 20 16.83 8.97 -4.28
CA LEU A 20 15.69 8.78 -5.16
C LEU A 20 15.20 10.12 -5.71
N GLU A 21 14.88 10.14 -7.00
CA GLU A 21 14.20 11.26 -7.63
C GLU A 21 12.68 11.10 -7.51
N LYS A 22 11.96 12.16 -7.13
CA LYS A 22 10.50 12.14 -7.02
C LYS A 22 9.86 11.61 -8.31
N TYR A 23 8.91 10.71 -8.15
CA TYR A 23 8.13 10.06 -9.21
C TYR A 23 8.94 9.21 -10.19
N LYS A 24 10.19 8.87 -9.87
CA LYS A 24 11.04 7.99 -10.69
C LYS A 24 11.54 6.77 -9.92
N TYR A 25 10.68 6.19 -9.09
CA TYR A 25 10.92 4.91 -8.42
C TYR A 25 9.60 4.25 -8.06
N PHE A 26 9.59 2.94 -7.86
CA PHE A 26 8.42 2.21 -7.39
C PHE A 26 8.58 1.85 -5.92
N VAL A 27 7.46 1.77 -5.20
CA VAL A 27 7.43 1.20 -3.85
C VAL A 27 6.63 -0.09 -3.92
N VAL A 28 7.16 -1.14 -3.33
CA VAL A 28 6.52 -2.45 -3.31
C VAL A 28 6.41 -2.93 -1.87
N SER A 29 5.21 -3.31 -1.45
CA SER A 29 4.98 -4.08 -0.23
C SER A 29 4.26 -5.38 -0.57
N SER A 30 4.93 -6.49 -0.25
CA SER A 30 4.29 -7.79 -0.22
C SER A 30 4.66 -8.49 1.07
N HIS A 31 3.66 -8.69 1.93
CA HIS A 31 3.83 -9.26 3.27
C HIS A 31 2.94 -10.47 3.52
N ARG A 32 1.96 -10.72 2.65
CA ARG A 32 0.96 -11.76 2.87
C ARG A 32 1.54 -13.15 2.60
N GLU A 33 1.24 -14.07 3.52
CA GLU A 33 1.75 -15.44 3.42
C GLU A 33 1.29 -16.12 2.13
N GLU A 34 0.08 -15.87 1.63
CA GLU A 34 -0.40 -16.44 0.37
C GLU A 34 0.44 -16.05 -0.86
N ASN A 35 1.07 -14.87 -0.83
CA ASN A 35 1.91 -14.37 -1.90
C ASN A 35 3.36 -14.86 -1.78
N ILE A 36 3.83 -15.04 -0.54
CA ILE A 36 5.22 -15.40 -0.24
C ILE A 36 5.40 -16.93 -0.14
N SER A 37 4.44 -17.65 0.42
CA SER A 37 4.53 -19.11 0.64
C SER A 37 4.33 -19.93 -0.64
N SER A 38 3.51 -19.42 -1.58
CA SER A 38 3.31 -20.03 -2.89
C SER A 38 4.53 -19.75 -3.78
N GLU A 39 5.26 -20.80 -4.15
CA GLU A 39 6.41 -20.68 -5.05
C GLU A 39 6.04 -20.02 -6.38
N ARG A 40 4.86 -20.34 -6.91
CA ARG A 40 4.36 -19.76 -8.15
C ARG A 40 4.17 -18.24 -8.00
N ASN A 41 3.46 -17.81 -6.96
CA ASN A 41 3.16 -16.40 -6.73
C ASN A 41 4.43 -15.60 -6.47
N PHE A 42 5.33 -16.16 -5.67
CA PHE A 42 6.61 -15.54 -5.37
C PHE A 42 7.47 -15.36 -6.63
N ARG A 43 7.58 -16.38 -7.49
CA ARG A 43 8.29 -16.26 -8.78
C ARG A 43 7.62 -15.23 -9.70
N SER A 44 6.30 -15.27 -9.84
CA SER A 44 5.57 -14.30 -10.66
C SER A 44 5.74 -12.86 -10.17
N LEU A 45 5.81 -12.63 -8.86
CA LEU A 45 6.13 -11.31 -8.29
C LEU A 45 7.54 -10.88 -8.70
N MET A 46 8.56 -11.72 -8.46
CA MET A 46 9.95 -11.40 -8.80
C MET A 46 10.13 -11.13 -10.30
N GLU A 47 9.51 -11.94 -11.16
CA GLU A 47 9.47 -11.74 -12.61
C GLU A 47 8.80 -10.40 -12.99
N SER A 48 7.67 -10.08 -12.35
CA SER A 48 6.99 -8.80 -12.56
C SER A 48 7.87 -7.61 -12.18
N LEU A 49 8.59 -7.70 -11.05
CA LEU A 49 9.53 -6.64 -10.63
C LEU A 49 10.67 -6.48 -11.63
N ASN A 50 11.24 -7.58 -12.12
CA ASN A 50 12.28 -7.54 -13.15
C ASN A 50 11.78 -6.93 -14.47
N LEU A 51 10.54 -7.23 -14.88
CA LEU A 51 9.92 -6.66 -16.08
C LEU A 51 9.66 -5.15 -15.91
N ILE A 52 9.17 -4.72 -14.75
CA ILE A 52 8.97 -3.30 -14.45
C ILE A 52 10.32 -2.57 -14.47
N ALA A 53 11.33 -3.10 -13.77
CA ALA A 53 12.67 -2.53 -13.74
C ALA A 53 13.27 -2.42 -15.15
N ALA A 54 13.11 -3.46 -15.98
CA ALA A 54 13.58 -3.45 -17.36
C ALA A 54 12.87 -2.41 -18.24
N LYS A 55 11.56 -2.24 -18.07
CA LYS A 55 10.75 -1.32 -18.88
C LYS A 55 10.98 0.14 -18.53
N PHE A 56 11.04 0.45 -17.23
CA PHE A 56 11.07 1.84 -16.75
C PHE A 56 12.49 2.33 -16.43
N GLY A 57 13.43 1.42 -16.10
CA GLY A 57 14.78 1.79 -15.66
C GLY A 57 14.81 2.53 -14.32
N TYR A 58 13.75 2.44 -13.53
CA TYR A 58 13.62 3.13 -12.25
C TYR A 58 13.91 2.19 -11.08
N PRO A 59 14.47 2.70 -9.96
CA PRO A 59 14.60 1.94 -8.72
C PRO A 59 13.26 1.36 -8.27
N ILE A 60 13.28 0.14 -7.75
CA ILE A 60 12.13 -0.52 -7.13
C ILE A 60 12.47 -0.80 -5.68
N ILE A 61 11.84 -0.06 -4.77
CA ILE A 61 12.06 -0.18 -3.33
C ILE A 61 11.08 -1.19 -2.77
N VAL A 62 11.57 -2.39 -2.46
CA VAL A 62 10.78 -3.47 -1.88
C VAL A 62 10.97 -3.46 -0.36
N SER A 63 9.95 -3.02 0.37
CA SER A 63 9.91 -3.15 1.83
C SER A 63 9.56 -4.60 2.16
N THR A 64 10.50 -5.37 2.72
CA THR A 64 10.23 -6.79 2.97
C THR A 64 10.87 -7.32 4.25
N HIS A 65 10.33 -8.43 4.75
CA HIS A 65 10.87 -9.15 5.89
C HIS A 65 12.13 -9.95 5.46
N PRO A 66 13.11 -10.18 6.36
CA PRO A 66 14.28 -11.01 6.07
C PRO A 66 13.98 -12.39 5.45
N ARG A 67 12.81 -12.97 5.75
CA ARG A 67 12.34 -14.24 5.17
C ARG A 67 12.30 -14.21 3.64
N THR A 68 11.77 -13.13 3.06
CA THR A 68 11.65 -12.97 1.61
C THR A 68 13.03 -12.91 0.96
N ARG A 69 13.96 -12.12 1.54
CA ARG A 69 15.34 -12.04 1.05
C ARG A 69 16.04 -13.40 1.08
N ASN A 70 15.86 -14.17 2.17
CA ASN A 70 16.43 -15.51 2.28
C ASN A 70 15.87 -16.47 1.22
N MET A 71 14.59 -16.35 0.87
CA MET A 71 13.99 -17.14 -0.20
C MET A 71 14.55 -16.81 -1.59
N ILE A 72 14.81 -15.54 -1.90
CA ILE A 72 15.45 -15.12 -3.16
C ILE A 72 16.79 -15.83 -3.29
N THR A 73 17.62 -15.76 -2.24
CA THR A 73 18.93 -16.41 -2.20
C THR A 73 18.81 -17.93 -2.32
N ALA A 74 17.94 -18.55 -1.54
CA ALA A 74 17.77 -20.01 -1.53
C ALA A 74 17.25 -20.57 -2.86
N LYS A 75 16.40 -19.81 -3.56
CA LYS A 75 15.84 -20.19 -4.87
C LYS A 75 16.67 -19.72 -6.06
N GLN A 76 17.81 -19.05 -5.82
CA GLN A 76 18.70 -18.51 -6.86
C GLN A 76 17.96 -17.65 -7.89
N ILE A 77 17.03 -16.81 -7.43
CA ILE A 77 16.29 -15.91 -8.32
C ILE A 77 17.19 -14.72 -8.66
N GLU A 78 17.47 -14.55 -9.95
CA GLU A 78 18.20 -13.39 -10.44
C GLU A 78 17.30 -12.16 -10.41
N MET A 79 17.74 -11.14 -9.67
CA MET A 79 17.06 -9.86 -9.57
C MET A 79 17.88 -8.80 -10.28
N ARG A 80 17.17 -7.93 -11.01
CA ARG A 80 17.76 -6.76 -11.63
C ARG A 80 18.33 -5.79 -10.59
N PRO A 81 19.43 -5.08 -10.89
CA PRO A 81 20.10 -4.19 -9.94
C PRO A 81 19.25 -3.01 -9.48
N GLU A 82 18.23 -2.63 -10.26
CA GLU A 82 17.27 -1.60 -9.88
C GLU A 82 16.35 -2.04 -8.73
N VAL A 83 16.21 -3.35 -8.47
CA VAL A 83 15.34 -3.90 -7.42
C VAL A 83 16.08 -3.98 -6.10
N GLN A 84 15.68 -3.15 -5.14
CA GLN A 84 16.32 -3.00 -3.84
C GLN A 84 15.40 -3.51 -2.73
N PHE A 85 15.81 -4.58 -2.06
CA PHE A 85 15.12 -5.10 -0.89
C PHE A 85 15.62 -4.38 0.35
N LEU A 86 14.77 -3.60 1.01
CA LEU A 86 15.12 -2.87 2.22
C LEU A 86 14.44 -3.48 3.45
N LYS A 87 14.99 -3.17 4.64
CA LYS A 87 14.31 -3.48 5.91
C LYS A 87 13.01 -2.67 6.00
N PRO A 88 12.01 -3.14 6.76
CA PRO A 88 10.81 -2.35 7.03
C PRO A 88 11.18 -0.96 7.56
N MET A 89 10.52 0.06 7.01
CA MET A 89 10.77 1.46 7.30
C MET A 89 9.80 1.99 8.36
N GLY A 90 10.17 3.11 8.99
CA GLY A 90 9.27 3.83 9.89
C GLY A 90 8.03 4.36 9.15
N PHE A 91 6.96 4.64 9.90
CA PHE A 91 5.69 5.08 9.34
C PHE A 91 5.83 6.34 8.47
N ASN A 92 6.55 7.36 8.93
CA ASN A 92 6.69 8.62 8.19
C ASN A 92 7.44 8.42 6.87
N ASP A 93 8.61 7.76 6.93
CA ASP A 93 9.46 7.51 5.76
C ASP A 93 8.76 6.62 4.73
N TYR A 94 8.04 5.60 5.18
CA TYR A 94 7.31 4.73 4.27
C TYR A 94 6.21 5.49 3.53
N ASN A 95 5.41 6.30 4.23
CA ASN A 95 4.38 7.13 3.59
C ASN A 95 5.00 8.21 2.67
N ALA A 96 6.15 8.77 3.04
CA ALA A 96 6.86 9.73 2.21
C ALA A 96 7.31 9.09 0.89
N LEU A 97 7.78 7.84 0.94
CA LEU A 97 8.09 7.05 -0.25
C LEU A 97 6.83 6.76 -1.08
N GLN A 98 5.72 6.38 -0.45
CA GLN A 98 4.47 6.12 -1.17
C GLN A 98 4.01 7.36 -1.95
N MET A 99 3.92 8.51 -1.29
CA MET A 99 3.48 9.79 -1.87
C MET A 99 4.34 10.25 -3.05
N ASN A 100 5.65 9.98 -2.99
CA ASN A 100 6.61 10.45 -3.98
C ASN A 100 7.05 9.36 -4.98
N SER A 101 6.48 8.16 -4.92
CA SER A 101 6.77 7.07 -5.87
C SER A 101 6.12 7.35 -7.23
N TYR A 102 6.64 6.74 -8.30
CA TYR A 102 5.94 6.62 -9.58
C TYR A 102 4.64 5.84 -9.40
N ALA A 103 4.67 4.72 -8.70
CA ALA A 103 3.48 4.01 -8.26
C ALA A 103 3.83 3.08 -7.11
N VAL A 104 2.84 2.80 -6.27
CA VAL A 104 2.92 1.79 -5.22
C VAL A 104 2.28 0.49 -5.71
N LEU A 105 2.95 -0.65 -5.52
CA LEU A 105 2.37 -1.98 -5.71
C LEU A 105 2.28 -2.63 -4.33
N SER A 106 1.06 -2.92 -3.85
CA SER A 106 0.87 -3.40 -2.49
C SER A 106 -0.17 -4.50 -2.36
N ASP A 107 0.11 -5.46 -1.48
CA ASP A 107 -0.88 -6.41 -0.95
C ASP A 107 -1.42 -6.02 0.44
N SER A 108 -1.08 -4.83 0.93
CA SER A 108 -1.61 -4.31 2.19
C SER A 108 -3.12 -4.11 2.12
N GLY A 109 -3.84 -4.44 3.19
CA GLY A 109 -5.26 -4.10 3.32
C GLY A 109 -5.50 -2.58 3.41
N THR A 110 -4.49 -1.81 3.82
CA THR A 110 -4.58 -0.36 4.00
C THR A 110 -4.26 0.43 2.73
N ILE A 111 -3.77 -0.20 1.65
CA ILE A 111 -3.37 0.53 0.43
C ILE A 111 -4.53 1.32 -0.18
N SER A 112 -5.75 0.77 -0.10
CA SER A 112 -6.97 1.42 -0.55
C SER A 112 -7.25 2.72 0.21
N GLU A 113 -7.03 2.71 1.52
CA GLU A 113 -7.23 3.88 2.40
C GLU A 113 -6.10 4.89 2.20
N GLU A 114 -4.84 4.43 2.19
CA GLU A 114 -3.65 5.26 2.06
C GLU A 114 -3.61 6.01 0.71
N SER A 115 -3.82 5.29 -0.40
CA SER A 115 -3.85 5.89 -1.75
C SER A 115 -4.97 6.92 -1.91
N SER A 116 -6.15 6.63 -1.36
CA SER A 116 -7.30 7.53 -1.37
C SER A 116 -7.03 8.79 -0.56
N ILE A 117 -6.54 8.66 0.69
CA ILE A 117 -6.29 9.78 1.60
C ILE A 117 -5.14 10.66 1.08
N LEU A 118 -4.02 10.06 0.68
CA LEU A 118 -2.79 10.77 0.30
C LEU A 118 -2.67 11.07 -1.21
N ASN A 119 -3.64 10.61 -2.03
CA ASN A 119 -3.72 10.87 -3.47
C ASN A 119 -2.45 10.45 -4.25
N PHE A 120 -1.95 9.25 -3.98
CA PHE A 120 -0.86 8.67 -4.76
C PHE A 120 -1.36 7.48 -5.60
N PRO A 121 -0.75 7.21 -6.77
CA PRO A 121 -1.15 6.10 -7.62
C PRO A 121 -0.69 4.76 -7.06
N ALA A 122 -1.64 3.82 -7.03
CA ALA A 122 -1.42 2.53 -6.42
C ALA A 122 -2.06 1.40 -7.24
N LEU A 123 -1.40 0.25 -7.22
CA LEU A 123 -1.92 -1.04 -7.68
C LEU A 123 -2.05 -1.97 -6.49
N ASN A 124 -3.22 -2.55 -6.34
CA ASN A 124 -3.47 -3.65 -5.43
C ASN A 124 -3.14 -4.95 -6.16
N ILE A 125 -2.11 -5.67 -5.70
CA ILE A 125 -1.61 -6.91 -6.32
C ILE A 125 -2.29 -8.17 -5.78
N ARG A 126 -3.46 -8.02 -5.13
CA ARG A 126 -4.30 -9.14 -4.66
C ARG A 126 -5.30 -9.55 -5.74
N ASP A 127 -5.74 -10.81 -5.68
CA ASP A 127 -6.82 -11.32 -6.54
C ASP A 127 -8.22 -11.04 -5.98
N ALA A 128 -8.31 -10.66 -4.70
CA ALA A 128 -9.56 -10.29 -4.03
C ALA A 128 -9.33 -9.20 -2.99
N HIS A 129 -10.34 -8.36 -2.78
CA HIS A 129 -10.31 -7.23 -1.84
C HIS A 129 -11.61 -7.11 -1.04
N GLU A 130 -11.50 -6.47 0.13
CA GLU A 130 -12.57 -6.24 1.11
C GLU A 130 -13.06 -4.78 1.17
N ARG A 131 -12.66 -3.97 0.18
CA ARG A 131 -12.88 -2.52 0.12
C ARG A 131 -13.58 -2.12 -1.20
N PRO A 132 -14.87 -2.43 -1.40
CA PRO A 132 -15.61 -2.04 -2.61
C PRO A 132 -15.59 -0.52 -2.85
N GLU A 133 -15.68 0.27 -1.80
CA GLU A 133 -15.71 1.73 -1.83
C GLU A 133 -14.46 2.35 -2.49
N ALA A 134 -13.31 1.67 -2.39
CA ALA A 134 -12.08 2.10 -3.05
C ALA A 134 -12.09 1.84 -4.57
N MET A 135 -12.83 0.84 -5.04
CA MET A 135 -13.02 0.56 -6.46
C MET A 135 -14.07 1.48 -7.07
N GLU A 136 -15.11 1.83 -6.30
CA GLU A 136 -16.15 2.78 -6.72
C GLU A 136 -15.54 4.15 -7.06
N GLU A 137 -14.62 4.64 -6.22
CA GLU A 137 -13.92 5.91 -6.46
C GLU A 137 -12.57 5.73 -7.19
N ALA A 138 -12.24 4.50 -7.58
CA ALA A 138 -11.00 4.14 -8.28
C ALA A 138 -9.72 4.68 -7.64
N SER A 139 -9.64 4.70 -6.31
CA SER A 139 -8.46 5.21 -5.59
C SER A 139 -7.23 4.30 -5.73
N VAL A 140 -7.46 3.02 -6.05
CA VAL A 140 -6.46 1.99 -6.32
C VAL A 140 -6.99 1.07 -7.41
N MET A 141 -6.12 0.50 -8.25
CA MET A 141 -6.53 -0.50 -9.23
C MET A 141 -6.14 -1.91 -8.76
N MET A 142 -7.10 -2.84 -8.69
CA MET A 142 -6.80 -4.25 -8.43
C MET A 142 -6.35 -4.95 -9.73
N VAL A 143 -5.12 -5.46 -9.74
CA VAL A 143 -4.49 -6.05 -10.93
C VAL A 143 -4.00 -7.49 -10.72
N GLY A 144 -4.07 -7.98 -9.48
CA GLY A 144 -3.49 -9.27 -9.10
C GLY A 144 -1.97 -9.31 -9.34
N MET A 145 -1.43 -10.52 -9.52
CA MET A 145 0.00 -10.74 -9.75
C MET A 145 0.36 -10.98 -11.22
N ASN A 146 -0.52 -10.60 -12.15
CA ASN A 146 -0.30 -10.86 -13.56
C ASN A 146 0.55 -9.73 -14.20
N PRO A 147 1.75 -10.03 -14.76
CA PRO A 147 2.68 -9.00 -15.23
C PRO A 147 2.09 -8.04 -16.27
N GLU A 148 1.34 -8.54 -17.24
CA GLU A 148 0.78 -7.70 -18.30
C GLU A 148 -0.33 -6.78 -17.75
N ARG A 149 -1.13 -7.25 -16.78
CA ARG A 149 -2.15 -6.45 -16.08
C ARG A 149 -1.50 -5.37 -15.23
N ILE A 150 -0.43 -5.70 -14.51
CA ILE A 150 0.38 -4.73 -13.77
C ILE A 150 0.89 -3.64 -14.73
N LEU A 151 1.45 -4.00 -15.88
CA LEU A 151 1.96 -3.03 -16.85
C LEU A 151 0.85 -2.16 -17.49
N GLN A 152 -0.33 -2.72 -17.75
CA GLN A 152 -1.51 -1.96 -18.18
C GLN A 152 -1.96 -0.98 -17.09
N GLY A 153 -2.06 -1.44 -15.83
CA GLY A 153 -2.39 -0.60 -14.68
C GLY A 153 -1.40 0.55 -14.50
N LEU A 154 -0.09 0.26 -14.55
CA LEU A 154 0.95 1.29 -14.48
C LEU A 154 0.85 2.32 -15.60
N THR A 155 0.41 1.91 -16.80
CA THR A 155 0.18 2.84 -17.92
C THR A 155 -1.02 3.74 -17.62
N GLN A 156 -2.10 3.18 -17.07
CA GLN A 156 -3.31 3.93 -16.73
C GLN A 156 -3.08 4.92 -15.57
N LEU A 157 -2.27 4.54 -14.58
CA LEU A 157 -1.95 5.41 -13.43
C LEU A 157 -1.19 6.68 -13.81
N GLN A 158 -0.62 6.78 -15.01
CA GLN A 158 0.03 8.01 -15.50
C GLN A 158 -0.95 9.18 -15.64
N TYR A 159 -2.24 8.89 -15.82
CA TYR A 159 -3.28 9.91 -15.96
C TYR A 159 -3.84 10.38 -14.62
N GLN A 160 -3.47 9.74 -13.50
CA GLN A 160 -3.92 10.14 -12.17
C GLN A 160 -3.19 11.41 -11.70
N LYS A 161 -3.97 12.44 -11.34
CA LYS A 161 -3.45 13.64 -10.70
C LYS A 161 -3.09 13.34 -9.24
N ARG A 162 -2.13 14.08 -8.69
CA ARG A 162 -1.55 13.83 -7.36
C ARG A 162 -1.49 15.11 -6.54
N GLY A 163 -1.27 14.97 -5.23
CA GLY A 163 -1.20 16.10 -4.32
C GLY A 163 -2.59 16.72 -4.12
N GLU A 164 -2.68 18.05 -4.17
CA GLU A 164 -3.94 18.78 -3.97
C GLU A 164 -4.92 18.62 -5.15
N GLU A 165 -4.40 18.39 -6.37
CA GLU A 165 -5.26 18.16 -7.53
C GLU A 165 -5.72 16.71 -7.64
N ARG A 166 -7.02 16.51 -7.85
CA ARG A 166 -7.65 15.19 -7.97
C ARG A 166 -8.51 15.10 -9.22
N ASN A 167 -8.37 14.00 -9.96
CA ASN A 167 -9.31 13.58 -11.00
C ASN A 167 -10.18 12.39 -10.60
N PHE A 168 -9.88 11.74 -9.47
CA PHE A 168 -10.70 10.73 -8.81
C PHE A 168 -11.07 11.23 -7.41
N ARG A 169 -12.30 10.97 -6.96
CA ARG A 169 -12.75 11.48 -5.67
C ARG A 169 -12.04 10.74 -4.54
N GLN A 170 -11.82 11.43 -3.44
CA GLN A 170 -11.48 10.75 -2.21
C GLN A 170 -12.69 9.96 -1.72
N VAL A 171 -12.46 8.72 -1.28
CA VAL A 171 -13.49 7.87 -0.67
C VAL A 171 -14.02 8.56 0.58
N ALA A 172 -15.31 8.87 0.57
CA ALA A 172 -15.94 9.67 1.63
C ALA A 172 -15.85 8.98 3.01
N ASP A 173 -15.99 7.67 3.06
CA ASP A 173 -15.98 6.91 4.32
C ASP A 173 -14.62 6.92 5.03
N TYR A 174 -13.54 7.19 4.30
CA TYR A 174 -12.19 7.30 4.86
C TYR A 174 -11.89 8.69 5.45
N SER A 175 -12.77 9.67 5.22
CA SER A 175 -12.52 11.08 5.55
C SER A 175 -12.93 11.49 6.97
N MET A 176 -13.37 10.55 7.82
CA MET A 176 -13.91 10.85 9.15
C MET A 176 -12.80 11.23 10.15
N PRO A 177 -12.76 12.47 10.70
CA PRO A 177 -11.63 12.93 11.52
C PRO A 177 -11.69 12.48 12.98
N ASN A 178 -12.85 12.06 13.48
CA ASN A 178 -13.15 11.88 14.90
C ASN A 178 -13.57 10.44 15.27
N VAL A 179 -13.00 9.45 14.60
CA VAL A 179 -13.34 8.03 14.82
C VAL A 179 -13.09 7.62 16.28
N SER A 180 -12.01 8.09 16.92
CA SER A 180 -11.72 7.80 18.33
C SER A 180 -12.85 8.26 19.26
N ASP A 181 -13.36 9.48 19.08
CA ASP A 181 -14.44 10.03 19.90
C ASP A 181 -15.76 9.28 19.66
N LYS A 182 -16.03 8.89 18.40
CA LYS A 182 -17.19 8.06 18.06
C LYS A 182 -17.13 6.71 18.78
N MET A 183 -15.96 6.07 18.80
CA MET A 183 -15.78 4.77 19.48
C MET A 183 -16.01 4.88 20.99
N VAL A 184 -15.50 5.93 21.64
CA VAL A 184 -15.76 6.18 23.07
C VAL A 184 -17.27 6.31 23.33
N LYS A 185 -17.98 7.11 22.52
CA LYS A 185 -19.44 7.27 22.65
C LYS A 185 -20.19 5.95 22.44
N ILE A 186 -19.82 5.15 21.44
CA ILE A 186 -20.44 3.85 21.17
C ILE A 186 -20.22 2.91 22.36
N ILE A 187 -18.99 2.77 22.85
CA ILE A 187 -18.71 1.88 23.98
C ILE A 187 -19.54 2.28 25.20
N ILE A 188 -19.51 3.56 25.61
CA ILE A 188 -20.29 4.05 26.76
C ILE A 188 -21.79 3.79 26.57
N SER A 189 -22.32 3.96 25.36
CA SER A 189 -23.75 3.83 25.09
C SER A 189 -24.24 2.38 25.12
N TYR A 190 -23.39 1.41 24.77
CA TYR A 190 -23.82 0.03 24.54
C TYR A 190 -23.40 -0.96 25.62
N VAL A 191 -22.49 -0.62 26.56
CA VAL A 191 -22.01 -1.56 27.60
C VAL A 191 -23.17 -2.15 28.41
N ASP A 192 -23.99 -1.33 29.05
CA ASP A 192 -25.09 -1.82 29.90
C ASP A 192 -26.23 -2.42 29.08
N TYR A 193 -26.43 -1.94 27.85
CA TYR A 193 -27.39 -2.53 26.92
C TYR A 193 -27.00 -3.97 26.56
N ILE A 194 -25.73 -4.21 26.23
CA ILE A 194 -25.21 -5.55 25.87
C ILE A 194 -25.26 -6.48 27.09
N LYS A 195 -24.83 -6.02 28.26
CA LYS A 195 -24.91 -6.81 29.52
C LYS A 195 -26.33 -7.32 29.79
N ARG A 196 -27.33 -6.44 29.65
CA ARG A 196 -28.73 -6.81 29.86
C ARG A 196 -29.28 -7.71 28.75
N VAL A 197 -29.09 -7.36 27.48
CA VAL A 197 -29.80 -7.99 26.35
C VAL A 197 -29.11 -9.26 25.85
N VAL A 198 -27.78 -9.32 25.88
CA VAL A 198 -27.01 -10.48 25.40
C VAL A 198 -26.69 -11.43 26.54
N TRP A 199 -26.22 -10.90 27.67
CA TRP A 199 -25.72 -11.71 28.79
C TRP A 199 -26.74 -11.98 29.89
N SER A 200 -27.92 -11.33 29.83
CA SER A 200 -28.95 -11.42 30.87
C SER A 200 -28.43 -11.07 32.27
N GLU A 201 -27.40 -10.22 32.35
CA GLU A 201 -26.90 -9.73 33.63
C GLU A 201 -27.97 -8.81 34.26
N SER A 202 -28.28 -9.09 35.53
CA SER A 202 -29.13 -8.22 36.36
C SER A 202 -28.24 -7.15 36.96
N ASN A 203 -28.56 -5.87 36.74
CA ASN A 203 -27.89 -4.76 37.41
C ASN A 203 -28.03 -4.84 38.94
#